data_AF-K7F1X1-F1
#
_entry.id   AF-K7F1X1-F1
#
_cell.length_a   1.000
_cell.length_b   1.000
_cell.length_c   1.000
_cell.angle_alpha   90.00
_cell.angle_beta   90.00
_cell.angle_gamma   90.00
#
_symmetry.space_group_name_H-M   'P 1'
#
loop_
_entity.id
_entity.type
_entity.pdbx_description
1 polymer ?
#
loop_
_entity_poly.entity_id
_entity_poly.type
_entity_poly.pdbx_seq_one_letter_code
_entity_poly.pdbx_strand_id
1 'polypeptide(L)'
;KGSRGNPGNYRPVSLTSVPGKLVETIVKNKIVKHVEEHHLLDKSHHGFCKGKSCLTNLLEFFEGVNKHADKGDPVDIVYLDFQKTFDKVPHQRLLCKLHGHRIRGKVLSWIENWLKDRKQRVGINGKFSDWRGVTSGVPQGSVLGPILFNLFINDLEKGVSSEVVKFADDTKLFRIVKTEADCEGLQEDLTKLSDWATKWQMKFNMDKCKVMHIGKNNPNYTYSMMGANLAMTNQERDLGVIVDSSLKTSTQCAAAVKKANRMLGIFRKGIEKKNQNILL
;
A
#
# COMPACT_ATOMS: atom_id res chain seq x y z
N LYS A 1 -6.72 11.11 -9.56
CA LYS A 1 -7.26 12.22 -8.72
C LYS A 1 -6.39 13.44 -8.93
N GLY A 2 -6.90 14.66 -8.71
CA GLY A 2 -6.13 15.89 -8.86
C GLY A 2 -6.18 16.51 -10.26
N SER A 3 -5.58 17.70 -10.40
CA SER A 3 -5.53 18.48 -11.64
C SER A 3 -4.81 17.72 -12.77
N ARG A 4 -5.40 17.75 -13.98
CA ARG A 4 -4.78 17.17 -15.20
C ARG A 4 -3.48 17.87 -15.59
N GLY A 5 -3.31 19.12 -15.19
CA GLY A 5 -2.11 19.91 -15.48
C GLY A 5 -0.92 19.58 -14.58
N ASN A 6 -1.12 18.82 -13.50
CA ASN A 6 -0.03 18.43 -12.60
C ASN A 6 0.53 17.04 -13.00
N PRO A 7 1.77 16.95 -13.51
CA PRO A 7 2.38 15.69 -13.92
C PRO A 7 2.48 14.66 -12.77
N GLY A 8 2.53 15.12 -11.52
CA GLY A 8 2.58 14.27 -10.34
C GLY A 8 1.32 13.41 -10.11
N ASN A 9 0.20 13.73 -10.78
CA ASN A 9 -1.04 12.97 -10.69
C ASN A 9 -1.10 11.76 -11.64
N TYR A 10 -0.13 11.62 -12.54
CA TYR A 10 -0.05 10.49 -13.47
C TYR A 10 0.84 9.41 -12.88
N ARG A 11 0.37 8.16 -12.99
CA ARG A 11 1.11 6.99 -12.53
C ARG A 11 1.72 6.28 -13.75
N PRO A 12 3.05 6.28 -13.91
CA PRO A 12 3.67 5.62 -15.05
C PRO A 12 3.48 4.10 -14.96
N VAL A 13 3.32 3.45 -16.11
CA VAL A 13 3.30 1.98 -16.20
C VAL A 13 4.43 1.57 -17.13
N SER A 14 5.34 0.75 -16.61
CA SER A 14 6.40 0.10 -17.37
C SER A 14 5.86 -1.19 -17.98
N LEU A 15 5.62 -1.18 -19.29
CA LEU A 15 5.33 -2.41 -20.02
C LEU A 15 6.65 -3.09 -20.38
N THR A 16 7.02 -4.13 -19.63
CA THR A 16 8.17 -4.98 -19.98
C THR A 16 7.85 -5.82 -21.23
N SER A 17 8.89 -6.17 -21.98
CA SER A 17 8.75 -6.99 -23.20
C SER A 17 8.17 -8.37 -22.85
N VAL A 18 7.52 -9.03 -23.82
CA VAL A 18 6.98 -10.39 -23.62
C VAL A 18 8.06 -11.37 -23.14
N PRO A 19 9.26 -11.44 -23.74
CA PRO A 19 10.34 -12.26 -23.20
C PRO A 19 10.75 -11.86 -21.78
N GLY A 20 10.79 -10.56 -21.48
CA GLY A 20 11.08 -10.07 -20.12
C GLY A 20 10.08 -10.61 -19.09
N LYS A 21 8.78 -10.52 -19.39
CA LYS A 21 7.71 -11.04 -18.52
C LYS A 21 7.82 -12.55 -18.31
N LEU A 22 8.23 -13.31 -19.32
CA LEU A 22 8.45 -14.76 -19.18
C LEU A 22 9.58 -15.04 -18.18
N VAL A 23 10.73 -14.39 -18.33
CA VAL A 23 11.86 -14.58 -17.42
C VAL A 23 11.52 -14.09 -16.01
N GLU A 24 10.90 -12.92 -15.88
CA GLU A 24 10.40 -12.40 -14.60
C GLU A 24 9.45 -13.40 -13.91
N THR A 25 8.59 -14.07 -14.68
CA THR A 25 7.66 -15.08 -14.15
C THR A 25 8.42 -16.29 -13.58
N ILE A 26 9.42 -16.80 -14.31
CA ILE A 26 10.26 -17.92 -13.86
C ILE A 26 10.98 -17.55 -12.56
N VAL A 27 11.60 -16.37 -12.52
CA VAL A 27 12.33 -15.87 -11.35
C VAL A 27 11.38 -15.65 -10.16
N LYS A 28 10.24 -15.00 -10.39
CA LYS A 28 9.19 -14.78 -9.38
C LYS A 28 8.75 -16.11 -8.77
N ASN A 29 8.46 -17.12 -9.59
CA ASN A 29 7.98 -18.41 -9.08
C ASN A 29 9.02 -19.08 -8.16
N LYS A 30 10.32 -18.96 -8.47
CA LYS A 30 11.39 -19.48 -7.59
C LYS A 30 11.50 -18.69 -6.29
N ILE A 31 11.40 -17.36 -6.35
CA ILE A 31 11.44 -16.51 -5.15
C ILE A 31 10.23 -16.77 -4.26
N VAL A 32 9.02 -16.82 -4.82
CA VAL A 32 7.79 -17.08 -4.06
C VAL A 32 7.88 -18.44 -3.38
N LYS A 33 8.33 -19.49 -4.09
CA LYS A 33 8.54 -20.81 -3.51
C LYS A 33 9.52 -20.75 -2.32
N HIS A 34 10.68 -20.12 -2.47
CA HIS A 34 11.67 -19.94 -1.40
C HIS A 34 11.08 -19.17 -0.19
N VAL A 35 10.32 -18.12 -0.45
CA VAL A 35 9.66 -17.31 0.58
C VAL A 35 8.62 -18.12 1.37
N GLU A 36 7.83 -18.95 0.68
CA GLU A 36 6.84 -19.83 1.28
C GLU A 36 7.51 -20.95 2.10
N GLU A 37 8.52 -21.63 1.55
CA GLU A 37 9.25 -22.74 2.20
C GLU A 37 10.00 -22.32 3.47
N HIS A 38 10.45 -21.06 3.53
CA HIS A 38 11.22 -20.54 4.66
C HIS A 38 10.44 -19.54 5.53
N HIS A 39 9.14 -19.34 5.28
CA HIS A 39 8.28 -18.41 6.01
C HIS A 39 8.89 -17.00 6.16
N LEU A 40 9.39 -16.43 5.06
CA LEU A 40 10.16 -15.18 5.08
C LEU A 40 9.30 -13.91 5.12
N LEU A 41 8.01 -14.01 4.79
CA LEU A 41 7.07 -12.90 4.88
C LEU A 41 6.31 -12.91 6.20
N ASP A 42 6.23 -11.75 6.83
CA ASP A 42 5.48 -11.58 8.08
C ASP A 42 3.97 -11.73 7.84
N LYS A 43 3.26 -12.27 8.84
CA LYS A 43 1.83 -12.62 8.74
C LYS A 43 0.92 -11.42 8.49
N SER A 44 1.39 -10.23 8.86
CA SER A 44 0.76 -8.92 8.62
C SER A 44 0.64 -8.54 7.14
N HIS A 45 1.35 -9.24 6.24
CA HIS A 45 1.26 -9.00 4.80
C HIS A 45 0.05 -9.66 4.15
N HIS A 46 -0.79 -8.85 3.50
CA HIS A 46 -1.91 -9.33 2.68
C HIS A 46 -1.79 -8.99 1.19
N GLY A 47 -1.07 -7.92 0.86
CA GLY A 47 -0.88 -7.50 -0.52
C GLY A 47 -0.02 -8.50 -1.28
N PHE A 48 -0.45 -8.94 -2.46
CA PHE A 48 0.29 -9.88 -3.33
C PHE A 48 0.70 -11.21 -2.68
N CYS A 49 0.06 -11.59 -1.58
CA CYS A 49 0.27 -12.87 -0.91
C CYS A 49 -0.79 -13.88 -1.33
N LYS A 50 -0.40 -15.14 -1.55
CA LYS A 50 -1.33 -16.22 -1.88
C LYS A 50 -2.33 -16.43 -0.73
N GLY A 51 -3.61 -16.55 -1.05
CA GLY A 51 -4.68 -16.75 -0.06
C GLY A 51 -5.05 -15.51 0.76
N LYS A 52 -4.39 -14.36 0.53
CA LYS A 52 -4.74 -13.08 1.15
C LYS A 52 -5.33 -12.14 0.09
N SER A 53 -6.14 -11.19 0.56
CA SER A 53 -6.88 -10.23 -0.25
C SER A 53 -7.17 -8.95 0.54
N CYS A 54 -7.66 -7.91 -0.14
CA CYS A 54 -8.14 -6.71 0.54
C CYS A 54 -9.20 -7.04 1.61
N LEU A 55 -10.08 -8.01 1.33
CA LEU A 55 -11.12 -8.43 2.27
C LEU A 55 -10.51 -9.06 3.53
N THR A 56 -9.59 -10.03 3.38
CA THR A 56 -8.95 -10.65 4.55
C THR A 56 -8.19 -9.64 5.41
N ASN A 57 -7.61 -8.61 4.78
CA ASN A 57 -6.88 -7.54 5.45
C ASN A 57 -7.80 -6.69 6.31
N LEU A 58 -8.92 -6.25 5.72
CA LEU A 58 -9.94 -5.48 6.42
C LEU A 58 -10.58 -6.30 7.55
N LEU A 59 -10.94 -7.56 7.29
CA LEU A 59 -11.55 -8.43 8.30
C LEU A 59 -10.61 -8.66 9.48
N GLU A 60 -9.36 -9.05 9.24
CA GLU A 60 -8.38 -9.33 10.30
C GLU A 60 -8.10 -8.06 11.14
N PHE A 61 -7.92 -6.92 10.49
CA PHE A 61 -7.67 -5.65 11.18
C PHE A 61 -8.88 -5.16 11.99
N PHE A 62 -10.07 -5.11 11.38
CA PHE A 62 -11.24 -4.58 12.05
C PHE A 62 -11.84 -5.54 13.08
N GLU A 63 -11.57 -6.85 12.99
CA GLU A 63 -11.89 -7.78 14.09
C GLU A 63 -11.14 -7.37 15.37
N GLY A 64 -9.85 -7.05 15.26
CA GLY A 64 -9.04 -6.55 16.37
C GLY A 64 -9.58 -5.22 16.93
N VAL A 65 -9.87 -4.26 16.05
CA VAL A 65 -10.44 -2.96 16.45
C VAL A 65 -11.81 -3.11 17.12
N ASN A 66 -12.74 -3.85 16.50
CA ASN A 66 -14.10 -4.03 17.00
C ASN A 66 -14.11 -4.71 18.37
N LYS A 67 -13.27 -5.73 18.56
CA LYS A 67 -13.10 -6.43 19.85
C LYS A 67 -12.79 -5.48 21.00
N HIS A 68 -12.05 -4.40 20.76
CA HIS A 68 -11.72 -3.39 21.76
C HIS A 68 -12.79 -2.31 21.86
N ALA A 69 -13.33 -1.85 20.72
CA ALA A 69 -14.44 -0.90 20.70
C ALA A 69 -15.68 -1.42 21.45
N ASP A 70 -16.01 -2.71 21.31
CA ASP A 70 -17.14 -3.37 21.98
C ASP A 70 -16.98 -3.42 23.50
N LYS A 71 -15.74 -3.42 24.01
CA LYS A 71 -15.42 -3.32 25.44
C LYS A 71 -15.48 -1.88 25.96
N GLY A 72 -15.69 -0.90 25.08
CA GLY A 72 -15.62 0.52 25.39
C GLY A 72 -14.18 1.05 25.47
N ASP A 73 -13.19 0.30 25.00
CA ASP A 73 -11.81 0.75 24.96
C ASP A 73 -11.63 1.81 23.84
N PRO A 74 -11.00 2.96 24.11
CA PRO A 74 -10.60 3.90 23.07
C PRO A 74 -9.48 3.30 22.22
N VAL A 75 -9.61 3.40 20.90
CA VAL A 75 -8.65 2.86 19.93
C VAL A 75 -8.26 3.95 18.95
N ASP A 76 -6.96 4.09 18.70
CA ASP A 76 -6.44 4.96 17.66
C ASP A 76 -5.95 4.12 16.48
N ILE A 77 -6.43 4.45 15.30
CA ILE A 77 -6.02 3.85 14.03
C ILE A 77 -5.16 4.86 13.29
N VAL A 78 -3.95 4.47 12.92
CA VAL A 78 -3.08 5.28 12.05
C VAL A 78 -3.02 4.66 10.67
N TYR A 79 -3.38 5.44 9.67
CA TYR A 79 -3.23 5.12 8.25
C TYR A 79 -1.94 5.76 7.72
N LEU A 80 -1.11 4.95 7.06
CA LEU A 80 0.19 5.36 6.51
C LEU A 80 0.20 5.17 4.98
N ASP A 81 0.68 6.19 4.26
CA ASP A 81 0.85 6.17 2.79
C ASP A 81 2.30 6.57 2.49
N PHE A 82 3.07 5.75 1.76
CA PHE A 82 4.37 6.22 1.28
C PHE A 82 4.24 7.04 0.00
N GLN A 83 5.16 7.99 -0.18
CA GLN A 83 5.26 8.78 -1.40
C GLN A 83 5.77 7.91 -2.56
N LYS A 84 4.92 7.66 -3.56
CA LYS A 84 5.28 6.97 -4.81
C LYS A 84 6.06 5.67 -4.56
N THR A 85 5.46 4.81 -3.77
CA THR A 85 6.00 3.59 -3.16
C THR A 85 6.84 2.73 -4.10
N PHE A 86 6.25 2.28 -5.21
CA PHE A 86 6.93 1.46 -6.22
C PHE A 86 8.03 2.20 -6.96
N ASP A 87 7.92 3.52 -7.16
CA ASP A 87 8.88 4.33 -7.91
C ASP A 87 10.09 4.75 -7.07
N LYS A 88 10.01 4.64 -5.73
CA LYS A 88 11.02 5.17 -4.81
C LYS A 88 11.90 4.13 -4.15
N VAL A 89 11.64 2.84 -4.34
CA VAL A 89 12.46 1.76 -3.76
C VAL A 89 13.94 1.89 -4.19
N PRO A 90 14.88 2.18 -3.27
CA PRO A 90 16.28 2.34 -3.66
C PRO A 90 16.90 1.00 -4.03
N HIS A 91 17.48 0.88 -5.24
CA HIS A 91 17.93 -0.41 -5.79
C HIS A 91 18.97 -1.10 -4.89
N GLN A 92 19.98 -0.38 -4.41
CA GLN A 92 21.02 -0.97 -3.56
C GLN A 92 20.47 -1.47 -2.22
N ARG A 93 19.50 -0.76 -1.64
CA ARG A 93 18.85 -1.18 -0.39
C ARG A 93 17.94 -2.39 -0.61
N LEU A 94 17.26 -2.45 -1.76
CA LEU A 94 16.50 -3.63 -2.17
C LEU A 94 17.42 -4.85 -2.28
N LEU A 95 18.53 -4.75 -3.00
CA LEU A 95 19.49 -5.85 -3.13
C LEU A 95 20.04 -6.30 -1.76
N CYS A 96 20.32 -5.35 -0.86
CA CYS A 96 20.71 -5.65 0.53
C CYS A 96 19.63 -6.45 1.28
N LYS A 97 18.34 -6.05 1.19
CA LYS A 97 17.25 -6.81 1.81
C LYS A 97 17.06 -8.19 1.20
N LEU A 98 17.13 -8.32 -0.11
CA LEU A 98 17.04 -9.62 -0.79
C LEU A 98 18.17 -10.56 -0.33
N HIS A 99 19.39 -10.05 -0.20
CA HIS A 99 20.51 -10.81 0.35
C HIS A 99 20.26 -11.27 1.81
N GLY A 100 19.66 -10.40 2.63
CA GLY A 100 19.21 -10.71 3.99
C GLY A 100 18.14 -11.81 4.05
N HIS A 101 17.22 -11.82 3.07
CA HIS A 101 16.21 -12.87 2.83
C HIS A 101 16.77 -14.13 2.17
N ARG A 102 18.10 -14.31 2.15
CA ARG A 102 18.81 -15.46 1.58
C ARG A 102 18.61 -15.64 0.06
N ILE A 103 18.17 -14.61 -0.65
CA ILE A 103 18.14 -14.59 -2.12
C ILE A 103 19.53 -14.15 -2.58
N ARG A 104 20.34 -15.09 -3.07
CA ARG A 104 21.77 -14.89 -3.39
C ARG A 104 22.15 -15.48 -4.75
N GLY A 105 23.42 -15.30 -5.13
CA GLY A 105 24.00 -15.90 -6.33
C GLY A 105 23.30 -15.43 -7.61
N LYS A 106 23.10 -16.35 -8.56
CA LYS A 106 22.59 -16.05 -9.91
C LYS A 106 21.25 -15.31 -9.90
N VAL A 107 20.35 -15.62 -8.97
CA VAL A 107 19.05 -14.94 -8.87
C VAL A 107 19.24 -13.48 -8.47
N LEU A 108 20.05 -13.21 -7.44
CA LEU A 108 20.32 -11.84 -6.99
C LEU A 108 21.04 -11.02 -8.07
N SER A 109 22.06 -11.60 -8.71
CA SER A 109 22.78 -10.95 -9.82
C SER A 109 21.87 -10.68 -11.01
N TRP A 110 20.90 -11.56 -11.29
CA TRP A 110 19.92 -11.32 -12.33
C TRP A 110 18.98 -10.16 -11.97
N ILE A 111 18.51 -10.07 -10.72
CA ILE A 111 17.68 -8.94 -10.25
C ILE A 111 18.46 -7.62 -10.31
N GLU A 112 19.73 -7.63 -9.92
CA GLU A 112 20.62 -6.47 -10.03
C GLU A 112 20.71 -5.98 -11.48
N ASN A 113 20.99 -6.89 -12.43
CA ASN A 113 21.03 -6.56 -13.85
C ASN A 113 19.68 -6.09 -14.39
N TRP A 114 18.57 -6.64 -13.88
CA TRP A 114 17.22 -6.23 -14.26
C TRP A 114 16.88 -4.80 -13.80
N LEU A 115 17.47 -4.32 -12.69
CA LEU A 115 17.29 -2.95 -12.18
C LEU A 115 18.27 -1.95 -12.79
N LYS A 116 19.47 -2.41 -13.15
CA LYS A 116 20.61 -1.58 -13.57
C LYS A 116 20.41 -0.93 -14.95
N ASP A 117 20.99 0.26 -15.11
CA ASP A 117 21.09 1.04 -16.36
C ASP A 117 19.77 1.26 -17.12
N ARG A 118 18.64 1.15 -16.41
CA ARG A 118 17.31 1.42 -16.96
C ARG A 118 17.19 2.90 -17.31
N LYS A 119 16.58 3.19 -18.46
CA LYS A 119 16.28 4.54 -18.92
C LYS A 119 14.80 4.68 -19.21
N GLN A 120 14.27 5.88 -19.01
CA GLN A 120 12.90 6.25 -19.33
C GLN A 120 12.86 7.61 -20.04
N ARG A 121 11.81 7.85 -20.83
CA ARG A 121 11.51 9.13 -21.47
C ARG A 121 10.00 9.29 -21.61
N VAL A 122 9.53 10.52 -21.74
CA VAL A 122 8.11 10.84 -21.95
C VAL A 122 7.86 11.07 -23.43
N GLY A 123 6.81 10.44 -23.98
CA GLY A 123 6.36 10.65 -25.35
C GLY A 123 4.96 11.26 -25.37
N ILE A 124 4.77 12.39 -26.06
CA ILE A 124 3.48 13.06 -26.23
C ILE A 124 3.36 13.48 -27.69
N ASN A 125 2.30 13.06 -28.38
CA ASN A 125 1.99 13.44 -29.76
C ASN A 125 3.20 13.30 -30.72
N GLY A 126 3.90 12.17 -30.65
CA GLY A 126 5.07 11.88 -31.49
C GLY A 126 6.37 12.59 -31.10
N LYS A 127 6.35 13.48 -30.10
CA LYS A 127 7.55 14.12 -29.54
C LYS A 127 8.03 13.37 -28.31
N PHE A 128 9.35 13.28 -28.15
CA PHE A 128 9.99 12.57 -27.04
C PHE A 128 10.87 13.53 -26.23
N SER A 129 10.85 13.39 -24.90
CA SER A 129 11.87 13.99 -24.05
C SER A 129 13.21 13.26 -24.20
N ASP A 130 14.25 13.85 -23.64
CA ASP A 130 15.52 13.16 -23.44
C ASP A 130 15.35 11.91 -22.56
N TRP A 131 16.24 10.95 -22.77
CA TRP A 131 16.37 9.79 -21.91
C TRP A 131 16.89 10.21 -20.53
N ARG A 132 16.27 9.68 -19.48
CA ARG A 132 16.72 9.83 -18.09
C ARG A 132 16.92 8.46 -17.47
N GLY A 133 17.98 8.31 -16.70
CA GLY A 133 18.23 7.09 -15.92
C GLY A 133 17.17 6.88 -14.84
N VAL A 134 16.81 5.62 -14.60
CA VAL A 134 15.93 5.20 -13.51
C VAL A 134 16.82 4.73 -12.35
N THR A 135 16.96 5.57 -11.34
CA THR A 135 17.88 5.35 -10.20
C THR A 135 17.22 4.68 -8.99
N SER A 136 15.89 4.53 -9.01
CA SER A 136 15.11 3.91 -7.95
C SER A 136 13.80 3.36 -8.52
N GLY A 137 13.15 2.53 -7.72
CA GLY A 137 11.87 1.91 -7.98
C GLY A 137 11.98 0.53 -8.58
N VAL A 138 10.97 -0.29 -8.29
CA VAL A 138 10.68 -1.52 -9.04
C VAL A 138 9.72 -1.14 -10.17
N PRO A 139 9.93 -1.61 -11.42
CA PRO A 139 9.08 -1.22 -12.53
C PRO A 139 7.60 -1.52 -12.28
N GLN A 140 6.77 -0.48 -12.26
CA GLN A 140 5.34 -0.66 -12.08
C GLN A 140 4.73 -1.34 -13.32
N GLY A 141 4.05 -2.47 -13.14
CA GLY A 141 3.58 -3.31 -14.26
C GLY A 141 4.51 -4.48 -14.60
N SER A 142 5.64 -4.58 -13.91
CA SER A 142 6.44 -5.81 -13.90
C SER A 142 5.73 -6.94 -13.17
N VAL A 143 6.06 -8.18 -13.55
CA VAL A 143 5.59 -9.40 -12.88
C VAL A 143 6.32 -9.58 -11.56
N LEU A 144 7.58 -9.17 -11.50
CA LEU A 144 8.45 -9.38 -10.33
C LEU A 144 8.35 -8.27 -9.28
N GLY A 145 8.03 -7.04 -9.67
CA GLY A 145 8.02 -5.87 -8.78
C GLY A 145 7.20 -6.04 -7.49
N PRO A 146 5.98 -6.61 -7.52
CA PRO A 146 5.17 -6.78 -6.31
C PRO A 146 5.83 -7.60 -5.20
N ILE A 147 6.42 -8.75 -5.51
CA ILE A 147 7.07 -9.59 -4.48
C ILE A 147 8.36 -8.94 -3.96
N LEU A 148 9.10 -8.23 -4.83
CA LEU A 148 10.29 -7.47 -4.40
C LEU A 148 9.91 -6.33 -3.45
N PHE A 149 8.78 -5.67 -3.69
CA PHE A 149 8.27 -4.63 -2.81
C PHE A 149 7.88 -5.21 -1.44
N ASN A 150 7.16 -6.33 -1.40
CA ASN A 150 6.82 -6.99 -0.14
C ASN A 150 8.06 -7.36 0.67
N LEU A 151 9.05 -8.02 0.04
CA LEU A 151 10.31 -8.37 0.69
C LEU A 151 11.07 -7.14 1.20
N PHE A 152 10.93 -6.01 0.48
CA PHE A 152 11.56 -4.77 0.86
C PHE A 152 10.91 -4.13 2.09
N ILE A 153 9.59 -4.19 2.26
CA ILE A 153 8.91 -3.58 3.41
C ILE A 153 8.68 -4.57 4.56
N ASN A 154 9.15 -5.81 4.45
CA ASN A 154 8.82 -6.88 5.41
C ASN A 154 9.15 -6.49 6.86
N ASP A 155 10.37 -5.98 7.08
CA ASP A 155 10.85 -5.54 8.40
C ASP A 155 10.33 -4.16 8.84
N LEU A 156 9.34 -3.58 8.16
CA LEU A 156 8.76 -2.26 8.49
C LEU A 156 8.23 -2.22 9.93
N GLU A 157 7.57 -3.29 10.36
CA GLU A 157 6.95 -3.38 11.70
C GLU A 157 7.89 -3.93 12.77
N LYS A 158 9.16 -4.15 12.45
CA LYS A 158 10.12 -4.71 13.41
C LYS A 158 10.31 -3.74 14.58
N GLY A 159 9.89 -4.17 15.78
CA GLY A 159 9.99 -3.38 17.01
C GLY A 159 8.81 -2.45 17.25
N VAL A 160 7.82 -2.43 16.35
CA VAL A 160 6.52 -1.79 16.56
C VAL A 160 5.69 -2.68 17.48
N SER A 161 5.15 -2.09 18.55
CA SER A 161 4.34 -2.80 19.56
C SER A 161 2.85 -2.87 19.21
N SER A 162 2.38 -1.90 18.42
CA SER A 162 1.00 -1.83 17.92
C SER A 162 0.70 -2.91 16.89
N GLU A 163 -0.58 -3.25 16.72
CA GLU A 163 -0.99 -4.22 15.70
C GLU A 163 -0.91 -3.61 14.31
N VAL A 164 -0.04 -4.16 13.45
CA VAL A 164 0.21 -3.65 12.09
C VAL A 164 -0.34 -4.61 11.06
N VAL A 165 -1.01 -4.06 10.04
CA VAL A 165 -1.45 -4.82 8.88
C VAL A 165 -1.08 -4.07 7.60
N LYS A 166 -0.58 -4.80 6.60
CA LYS A 166 -0.03 -4.24 5.36
C LYS A 166 -0.71 -4.83 4.13
N PHE A 167 -1.08 -3.99 3.18
CA PHE A 167 -1.48 -4.38 1.85
C PHE A 167 -0.63 -3.63 0.83
N ALA A 168 0.49 -4.23 0.45
CA ALA A 168 1.51 -3.56 -0.34
C ALA A 168 1.90 -2.23 0.31
N ASP A 169 1.65 -1.11 -0.35
CA ASP A 169 1.97 0.21 0.15
C ASP A 169 1.00 0.78 1.18
N ASP A 170 -0.24 0.28 1.23
CA ASP A 170 -1.21 0.67 2.24
C ASP A 170 -0.85 -0.02 3.56
N THR A 171 -0.32 0.74 4.52
CA THR A 171 0.00 0.24 5.86
C THR A 171 -0.90 0.93 6.87
N LYS A 172 -1.42 0.17 7.83
CA LYS A 172 -2.15 0.72 8.96
C LYS A 172 -1.79 -0.02 10.23
N LEU A 173 -1.92 0.69 11.33
CA LEU A 173 -1.73 0.15 12.66
C LEU A 173 -2.81 0.67 13.59
N PHE A 174 -3.13 -0.10 14.62
CA PHE A 174 -3.98 0.38 15.71
C PHE A 174 -3.40 0.06 17.07
N ARG A 175 -3.76 0.90 18.04
CA ARG A 175 -3.44 0.70 19.45
C ARG A 175 -4.63 1.12 20.32
N ILE A 176 -4.80 0.45 21.45
CA ILE A 176 -5.69 0.91 22.52
C ILE A 176 -5.00 2.09 23.21
N VAL A 177 -5.69 3.22 23.37
CA VAL A 177 -5.11 4.45 23.93
C VAL A 177 -5.97 5.00 25.05
N LYS A 178 -5.82 4.43 26.25
CA LYS A 178 -6.57 4.82 27.45
C LYS A 178 -5.84 5.87 28.28
N THR A 179 -4.52 5.82 28.24
CA THR A 179 -3.64 6.60 29.10
C THR A 179 -2.61 7.36 28.27
N GLU A 180 -1.95 8.34 28.89
CA GLU A 180 -0.83 9.05 28.26
C GLU A 180 0.31 8.08 27.91
N ALA A 181 0.58 7.08 28.73
CA ALA A 181 1.58 6.05 28.44
C ALA A 181 1.24 5.23 27.18
N ASP A 182 -0.05 4.99 26.91
CA ASP A 182 -0.46 4.34 25.66
C ASP A 182 -0.23 5.23 24.44
N CYS A 183 -0.51 6.54 24.60
CA CYS A 183 -0.25 7.55 23.57
C CYS A 183 1.26 7.63 23.27
N GLU A 184 2.09 7.68 24.31
CA GLU A 184 3.55 7.66 24.19
C GLU A 184 4.03 6.39 23.48
N GLY A 185 3.45 5.23 23.78
CA GLY A 185 3.76 3.98 23.10
C GLY A 185 3.41 3.99 21.61
N LEU A 186 2.26 4.55 21.22
CA LEU A 186 1.91 4.72 19.81
C LEU A 186 2.84 5.75 19.13
N GLN A 187 3.18 6.84 19.83
CA GLN A 187 4.14 7.82 19.33
C GLN A 187 5.54 7.22 19.14
N GLU A 188 6.00 6.33 20.03
CA GLU A 188 7.26 5.60 19.91
C GLU A 188 7.25 4.69 18.68
N ASP A 189 6.15 3.98 18.43
CA ASP A 189 5.96 3.16 17.24
C ASP A 189 6.04 3.99 15.95
N LEU A 190 5.42 5.19 15.92
CA LEU A 190 5.52 6.11 14.79
C LEU A 190 6.94 6.69 14.60
N THR A 191 7.68 6.88 15.69
CA THR A 191 9.10 7.26 15.63
C THR A 191 9.93 6.14 15.02
N LYS A 192 9.75 4.89 15.45
CA LYS A 192 10.42 3.72 14.85
C LYS A 192 10.13 3.58 13.36
N LEU A 193 8.88 3.81 12.95
CA LEU A 193 8.49 3.83 11.55
C LEU A 193 9.15 4.99 10.78
N SER A 194 9.27 6.17 11.38
CA SER A 194 9.99 7.32 10.81
C SER A 194 11.48 7.04 10.64
N ASP A 195 12.10 6.39 11.62
CA ASP A 195 13.50 5.98 11.59
C ASP A 195 13.73 4.90 10.53
N TRP A 196 12.81 3.93 10.43
CA TRP A 196 12.84 2.94 9.36
C TRP A 196 12.72 3.61 7.99
N ALA A 197 11.80 4.56 7.83
CA ALA A 197 11.60 5.31 6.59
C ALA A 197 12.86 6.10 6.19
N THR A 198 13.47 6.77 7.15
CA THR A 198 14.72 7.52 6.97
C THR A 198 15.85 6.59 6.61
N LYS A 199 16.03 5.51 7.40
CA LYS A 199 17.03 4.48 7.15
C LYS A 199 16.86 3.91 5.77
N TRP A 200 15.67 3.49 5.35
CA TRP A 200 15.45 2.80 4.08
C TRP A 200 15.11 3.72 2.90
N GLN A 201 15.17 5.04 3.11
CA GLN A 201 14.89 6.10 2.12
C GLN A 201 13.48 6.01 1.50
N MET A 202 12.50 5.62 2.32
CA MET A 202 11.08 5.54 1.96
C MET A 202 10.31 6.63 2.67
N LYS A 203 10.04 7.74 1.98
CA LYS A 203 9.32 8.87 2.60
C LYS A 203 7.83 8.59 2.73
N PHE A 204 7.25 8.87 3.90
CA PHE A 204 5.80 8.94 4.08
C PHE A 204 5.21 10.21 3.46
N ASN A 205 3.96 10.11 3.03
CA ASN A 205 3.17 11.20 2.51
C ASN A 205 2.30 11.78 3.63
N MET A 206 2.86 12.75 4.35
CA MET A 206 2.21 13.32 5.54
C MET A 206 0.80 13.88 5.29
N ASP A 207 0.53 14.39 4.08
CA ASP A 207 -0.81 14.89 3.72
C ASP A 207 -1.88 13.79 3.68
N LYS A 208 -1.44 12.54 3.47
CA LYS A 208 -2.31 11.36 3.39
C LYS A 208 -2.19 10.43 4.58
N CYS A 209 -1.13 10.53 5.38
CA CYS A 209 -1.10 9.85 6.66
C CYS A 209 -2.13 10.49 7.58
N LYS A 210 -2.97 9.68 8.21
CA LYS A 210 -4.07 10.14 9.07
C LYS A 210 -4.14 9.34 10.35
N VAL A 211 -4.66 9.97 11.40
CA VAL A 211 -5.10 9.29 12.61
C VAL A 211 -6.63 9.36 12.69
N MET A 212 -7.26 8.24 13.05
CA MET A 212 -8.69 8.12 13.31
C MET A 212 -8.89 7.61 14.72
N HIS A 213 -9.63 8.38 15.51
CA HIS A 213 -9.94 8.06 16.91
C HIS A 213 -11.28 7.34 17.00
N ILE A 214 -11.27 6.16 17.61
CA ILE A 214 -12.45 5.30 17.83
C ILE A 214 -12.78 5.27 19.31
N GLY A 215 -14.07 5.29 19.62
CA GLY A 215 -14.60 5.17 20.99
C GLY A 215 -15.07 6.51 21.56
N LYS A 216 -16.17 6.47 22.32
CA LYS A 216 -16.84 7.69 22.84
C LYS A 216 -15.97 8.51 23.80
N ASN A 217 -15.10 7.83 24.56
CA ASN A 217 -14.25 8.44 25.57
C ASN A 217 -12.80 8.57 25.08
N ASN A 218 -12.57 8.59 23.77
CA ASN A 218 -11.23 8.72 23.22
C ASN A 218 -10.68 10.14 23.48
N PRO A 219 -9.49 10.30 24.09
CA PRO A 219 -8.89 11.61 24.37
C PRO A 219 -8.50 12.42 23.11
N ASN A 220 -8.48 11.78 21.93
CA ASN A 220 -8.06 12.38 20.66
C ASN A 220 -6.63 12.94 20.71
N TYR A 221 -5.69 12.13 21.22
CA TYR A 221 -4.28 12.51 21.26
C TYR A 221 -3.74 12.85 19.88
N THR A 222 -2.78 13.77 19.84
CA THR A 222 -2.11 14.16 18.60
C THR A 222 -0.78 13.44 18.48
N TYR A 223 -0.49 12.95 17.28
CA TYR A 223 0.75 12.24 16.97
C TYR A 223 1.54 12.98 15.90
N SER A 224 2.86 12.83 15.95
CA SER A 224 3.79 13.36 14.97
C SER A 224 4.56 12.24 14.28
N MET A 225 4.91 12.45 13.02
CA MET A 225 5.70 11.52 12.22
C MET A 225 6.49 12.33 11.19
N MET A 226 7.75 11.95 10.91
CA MET A 226 8.60 12.66 9.95
C MET A 226 8.69 14.19 10.20
N GLY A 227 8.58 14.65 11.44
CA GLY A 227 8.63 16.07 11.82
C GLY A 227 7.34 16.87 11.57
N ALA A 228 6.22 16.21 11.27
CA ALA A 228 4.91 16.86 11.10
C ALA A 228 3.80 16.12 11.86
N ASN A 229 2.76 16.83 12.27
CA ASN A 229 1.60 16.22 12.93
C ASN A 229 0.75 15.44 11.93
N LEU A 230 0.25 14.28 12.35
CA LEU A 230 -0.75 13.53 11.61
C LEU A 230 -2.08 14.28 11.65
N ALA A 231 -2.72 14.39 10.49
CA ALA A 231 -4.04 14.99 10.41
C ALA A 231 -5.10 14.00 10.92
N MET A 232 -5.98 14.49 11.79
CA MET A 232 -7.13 13.72 12.26
C MET A 232 -8.15 13.52 11.14
N THR A 233 -8.82 12.37 11.15
CA THR A 233 -9.95 12.08 10.24
C THR A 233 -11.06 11.31 10.95
N ASN A 234 -12.31 11.65 10.62
CA ASN A 234 -13.48 10.87 11.01
C ASN A 234 -13.89 9.85 9.95
N GLN A 235 -13.40 9.99 8.72
CA GLN A 235 -13.69 9.07 7.63
C GLN A 235 -12.46 8.86 6.75
N GLU A 236 -12.09 7.61 6.53
CA GLU A 236 -10.95 7.29 5.68
C GLU A 236 -11.29 6.17 4.69
N ARG A 237 -10.64 6.18 3.52
CA ARG A 237 -10.80 5.12 2.54
C ARG A 237 -9.70 4.08 2.71
N ASP A 238 -10.05 2.96 3.32
CA ASP A 238 -9.18 1.81 3.50
C ASP A 238 -9.49 0.72 2.47
N LEU A 239 -8.53 0.43 1.58
CA LEU A 239 -8.64 -0.60 0.53
C LEU A 239 -9.94 -0.57 -0.29
N GLY A 240 -10.47 0.64 -0.52
CA GLY A 240 -11.69 0.88 -1.30
C GLY A 240 -12.98 0.97 -0.48
N VAL A 241 -12.94 0.66 0.82
CA VAL A 241 -14.04 0.77 1.77
C VAL A 241 -13.92 2.09 2.54
N ILE A 242 -15.04 2.77 2.77
CA ILE A 242 -15.09 3.94 3.65
C ILE A 242 -15.25 3.43 5.09
N VAL A 243 -14.29 3.77 5.93
CA VAL A 243 -14.29 3.53 7.38
C VAL A 243 -14.69 4.83 8.05
N ASP A 244 -15.57 4.74 9.04
CA ASP A 244 -16.06 5.87 9.83
C ASP A 244 -15.61 5.70 11.29
N SER A 245 -15.29 6.80 11.98
CA SER A 245 -14.84 6.74 13.38
C SER A 245 -15.89 6.21 14.35
N SER A 246 -17.16 6.24 13.96
CA SER A 246 -18.25 5.57 14.69
C SER A 246 -18.38 4.07 14.41
N LEU A 247 -17.54 3.52 13.53
CA LEU A 247 -17.59 2.15 13.00
C LEU A 247 -18.91 1.79 12.29
N LYS A 248 -19.79 2.76 12.05
CA LYS A 248 -21.03 2.55 11.30
C LYS A 248 -20.73 2.39 9.81
N THR A 249 -21.39 1.42 9.19
CA THR A 249 -21.23 1.11 7.76
C THR A 249 -22.14 1.93 6.85
N SER A 250 -23.01 2.79 7.40
CA SER A 250 -24.02 3.56 6.65
C SER A 250 -23.43 4.39 5.52
N THR A 251 -22.33 5.11 5.78
CA THR A 251 -21.64 5.93 4.77
C THR A 251 -21.13 5.09 3.60
N GLN A 252 -20.51 3.94 3.90
CA GLN A 252 -20.04 3.02 2.87
C GLN A 252 -21.19 2.39 2.08
N CYS A 253 -22.26 1.96 2.76
CA CYS A 253 -23.44 1.40 2.12
C CYS A 253 -24.07 2.41 1.13
N ALA A 254 -24.23 3.67 1.55
CA ALA A 254 -24.73 4.72 0.69
C ALA A 254 -23.82 4.97 -0.53
N ALA A 255 -22.49 4.97 -0.33
CA ALA A 255 -21.52 5.11 -1.41
C ALA A 255 -21.57 3.94 -2.40
N ALA A 256 -21.73 2.71 -1.91
CA ALA A 256 -21.88 1.51 -2.72
C ALA A 256 -23.17 1.54 -3.56
N VAL A 257 -24.32 1.87 -2.94
CA VAL A 257 -25.60 2.04 -3.63
C VAL A 257 -25.50 3.11 -4.72
N LYS A 258 -24.89 4.25 -4.43
CA LYS A 258 -24.68 5.32 -5.41
C LYS A 258 -23.83 4.85 -6.59
N LYS A 259 -22.77 4.08 -6.35
CA LYS A 259 -21.92 3.52 -7.41
C LYS A 259 -22.67 2.48 -8.25
N ALA A 260 -23.46 1.61 -7.62
CA ALA A 260 -24.29 0.62 -8.30
C ALA A 260 -25.35 1.29 -9.20
N ASN A 261 -26.08 2.27 -8.66
CA ASN A 261 -27.09 3.02 -9.43
C ASN A 261 -26.48 3.77 -10.62
N ARG A 262 -25.27 4.32 -10.46
CA ARG A 262 -24.54 4.93 -11.58
C ARG A 262 -24.23 3.93 -12.68
N MET A 263 -23.76 2.73 -12.33
CA MET A 263 -23.49 1.67 -13.31
C MET A 263 -24.77 1.18 -13.97
N LEU A 264 -25.84 0.99 -13.21
CA LEU A 264 -27.17 0.61 -13.74
C LEU A 264 -27.68 1.63 -14.76
N GLY A 265 -27.53 2.93 -14.47
CA GLY A 265 -27.90 3.99 -15.41
C GLY A 265 -27.10 3.96 -16.72
N ILE A 266 -25.81 3.59 -16.66
CA ILE A 266 -24.98 3.38 -17.86
C ILE A 266 -25.48 2.18 -18.66
N PHE A 267 -25.77 1.06 -17.98
CA PHE A 267 -26.30 -0.14 -18.63
C PHE A 267 -27.64 0.12 -19.31
N ARG A 268 -28.60 0.77 -18.63
CA ARG A 268 -29.92 1.09 -19.21
C ARG A 268 -29.79 1.94 -20.47
N LYS A 269 -28.98 3.00 -20.44
CA LYS A 269 -28.70 3.83 -21.63
C LYS A 269 -28.03 3.06 -22.77
N GLY A 270 -27.21 2.07 -22.46
CA GLY A 270 -26.56 1.21 -23.45
C GLY A 270 -27.51 0.21 -24.10
N ILE A 271 -28.48 -0.31 -23.33
CA ILE A 271 -29.50 -1.25 -23.80
C ILE A 271 -30.55 -0.52 -24.65
N GLU A 272 -31.03 0.64 -24.20
CA GLU A 272 -32.02 1.45 -24.95
C GLU A 272 -31.49 1.95 -26.31
N LYS A 273 -30.15 2.09 -26.46
CA LYS A 273 -29.52 2.54 -27.70
C LYS A 273 -29.23 1.43 -28.72
N LYS A 274 -29.37 0.15 -28.35
CA LYS A 274 -29.31 -0.95 -29.31
C LYS A 274 -30.72 -1.21 -29.83
N ASN A 275 -30.92 -0.98 -31.14
CA ASN A 275 -32.13 -1.42 -31.85
C ASN A 275 -32.46 -2.88 -31.46
N GLN A 276 -33.75 -3.19 -31.33
CA GLN A 276 -34.28 -4.53 -31.02
C GLN A 276 -33.73 -5.64 -31.95
N ASN A 277 -33.11 -5.29 -33.08
CA ASN A 277 -32.54 -6.24 -34.05
C ASN A 277 -31.06 -6.61 -33.79
N ILE A 278 -30.39 -6.12 -32.74
CA ILE A 278 -28.94 -6.39 -32.47
C ILE A 278 -28.74 -7.26 -31.21
N LEU A 279 -29.81 -7.76 -30.62
CA LEU A 279 -29.77 -8.74 -29.53
C LEU A 279 -30.30 -10.09 -30.03
N LEU A 280 -29.49 -10.77 -30.84
CA LEU A 280 -29.49 -12.22 -31.03
C LEU A 280 -28.06 -12.71 -30.81
#